data_AF-A0A7K4GVN4-F1
#
_entry.id   AF-A0A7K4GVN4-F1
#
_cell.length_a   1.000
_cell.length_b   1.000
_cell.length_c   1.000
_cell.angle_alpha   90.00
_cell.angle_beta   90.00
_cell.angle_gamma   90.00
#
_symmetry.space_group_name_H-M   'P 1'
#
loop_
_entity.id
_entity.type
_entity.pdbx_description
1 polymer ?
#
loop_
_entity_poly.entity_id
_entity_poly.type
_entity_poly.pdbx_seq_one_letter_code
_entity_poly.pdbx_strand_id
1 'polypeptide(L)'
;MVEKKLAWYEATIIKDMMGLMGGRALRGGMSTYISSKIYQGKASLLRVANLLEATIDLEERRALIITDSFTQKFAKYITEYLDNINMEYKIWSGAEPEAPIPTIYEGAKICEEFKPQVLI
;
A
#
# COMPACT_ATOMS: atom_id res chain seq x y z
N MET A 1 3.03 -24.60 14.30
CA MET A 1 4.08 -23.59 14.09
C MET A 1 3.59 -22.69 12.98
N VAL A 2 3.34 -21.40 13.27
CA VAL A 2 2.89 -20.44 12.25
C VAL A 2 4.09 -20.09 11.40
N GLU A 3 4.04 -20.38 10.11
CA GLU A 3 5.10 -19.99 9.16
C GLU A 3 5.20 -18.47 9.15
N LYS A 4 6.34 -17.95 9.61
CA LYS A 4 6.60 -16.52 9.63
C LYS A 4 6.79 -16.06 8.19
N LYS A 5 5.76 -15.43 7.61
CA LYS A 5 5.78 -14.84 6.27
C LYS A 5 6.93 -13.81 6.23
N LEU A 6 8.02 -14.16 5.55
CA LEU A 6 9.20 -13.29 5.41
C LEU A 6 8.78 -12.00 4.71
N ALA A 7 9.27 -10.86 5.17
CA ALA A 7 9.09 -9.62 4.43
C ALA A 7 9.79 -9.73 3.06
N TRP A 8 9.27 -9.07 2.02
CA TRP A 8 9.77 -9.25 0.65
C TRP A 8 11.27 -8.94 0.50
N TYR A 9 11.81 -8.00 1.28
CA TYR A 9 13.24 -7.65 1.30
C TYR A 9 14.11 -8.66 2.07
N GLU A 10 13.50 -9.55 2.84
CA GLU A 10 14.20 -10.62 3.55
C GLU A 10 14.45 -11.83 2.67
N ALA A 11 13.71 -11.96 1.57
CA ALA A 11 13.84 -13.04 0.61
C ALA A 11 15.27 -13.12 0.07
N THR A 12 15.85 -14.33 0.11
CA THR A 12 17.24 -14.59 -0.29
C THR A 12 17.52 -14.09 -1.70
N ILE A 13 16.57 -14.29 -2.63
CA ILE A 13 16.68 -13.80 -4.01
C ILE A 13 16.82 -12.28 -4.13
N ILE A 14 16.15 -11.52 -3.25
CA ILE A 14 16.24 -10.05 -3.23
C ILE A 14 17.57 -9.60 -2.65
N LYS A 15 18.05 -10.26 -1.59
CA LYS A 15 19.38 -10.01 -1.02
C LYS A 15 20.51 -10.34 -1.99
N ASP A 16 20.39 -11.45 -2.70
CA ASP A 16 21.36 -11.88 -3.69
C ASP A 16 21.38 -10.94 -4.90
N MET A 17 20.20 -10.50 -5.38
CA MET A 17 20.10 -9.43 -6.39
C MET A 17 20.75 -8.13 -5.93
N MET A 18 20.52 -7.72 -4.68
CA MET A 18 21.15 -6.51 -4.12
C MET A 18 22.67 -6.62 -4.03
N GLY A 19 23.19 -7.82 -3.69
CA GLY A 19 24.63 -8.10 -3.70
C GLY A 19 25.23 -8.09 -5.11
N LEU A 20 24.53 -8.70 -6.08
CA LEU A 20 24.90 -8.75 -7.49
C LEU A 20 24.89 -7.36 -8.16
N MET A 21 24.00 -6.47 -7.73
CA MET A 21 23.91 -5.09 -8.22
C MET A 21 25.03 -4.16 -7.70
N GLY A 22 26.12 -4.71 -7.15
CA GLY A 22 27.34 -3.98 -6.85
C GLY A 22 27.19 -3.10 -5.62
N GLY A 23 27.28 -3.75 -4.46
CA GLY A 23 27.35 -3.08 -3.16
C GLY A 23 28.28 -1.86 -3.21
N ARG A 24 27.69 -0.69 -2.94
CA ARG A 24 28.31 0.66 -2.88
C ARG A 24 28.52 1.31 -4.26
N ALA A 25 27.61 2.24 -4.60
CA ALA A 25 27.70 3.26 -5.67
C ALA A 25 26.95 3.03 -7.01
N LEU A 26 25.72 2.51 -6.96
CA LEU A 26 24.62 2.94 -7.87
C LEU A 26 23.77 4.07 -7.24
N ARG A 27 24.34 4.83 -6.29
CA ARG A 27 23.73 6.04 -5.71
C ARG A 27 23.72 7.15 -6.77
N GLY A 28 22.67 7.23 -7.59
CA GLY A 28 22.42 8.49 -8.29
C GLY A 28 21.55 8.52 -9.54
N GLY A 29 21.19 7.42 -10.24
CA GLY A 29 20.42 7.69 -11.48
C GLY A 29 19.88 6.62 -12.40
N MET A 30 20.03 5.31 -12.19
CA MET A 30 19.55 4.35 -13.22
C MET A 30 19.07 2.99 -12.67
N SER A 31 18.40 2.94 -11.52
CA SER A 31 17.50 1.81 -11.29
C SER A 31 16.14 2.18 -11.87
N THR A 32 15.63 1.38 -12.80
CA THR A 32 14.22 1.46 -13.18
C THR A 32 13.40 1.31 -11.91
N TYR A 33 12.58 2.31 -11.57
CA TYR A 33 11.60 2.15 -10.50
C TYR A 33 10.67 1.03 -10.94
N ILE A 34 10.83 -0.16 -10.34
CA ILE A 34 9.91 -1.28 -10.57
C ILE A 34 8.67 -0.98 -9.74
N SER A 35 7.76 -0.18 -10.31
CA SER A 35 6.39 -0.13 -9.80
C SER A 35 5.71 -1.44 -10.15
N SER A 36 5.21 -2.14 -9.14
CA SER A 36 4.93 -3.58 -9.22
C SER A 36 3.79 -3.96 -10.16
N LYS A 37 2.88 -3.03 -10.52
CA LYS A 37 1.87 -3.13 -11.60
C LYS A 37 1.15 -1.77 -11.79
N ILE A 38 1.06 -1.29 -13.02
CA ILE A 38 0.26 -0.10 -13.37
C ILE A 38 -1.02 -0.55 -14.08
N TYR A 39 -2.18 -0.12 -13.59
CA TYR A 39 -3.48 -0.39 -14.20
C TYR A 39 -4.05 0.89 -14.82
N GLN A 40 -4.53 0.82 -16.06
CA GLN A 40 -5.16 1.92 -16.77
C GLN A 40 -6.50 1.48 -17.38
N GLY A 41 -7.42 2.45 -17.52
CA GLY A 41 -8.72 2.25 -18.16
C GLY A 41 -9.87 2.16 -17.14
N LYS A 42 -11.10 2.08 -17.67
CA LYS A 42 -12.34 2.18 -16.88
C LYS A 42 -12.52 1.06 -15.84
N ALA A 43 -11.95 -0.12 -16.09
CA ALA A 43 -12.06 -1.28 -15.20
C ALA A 43 -10.84 -1.44 -14.26
N SER A 44 -9.98 -0.43 -14.14
CA SER A 44 -8.74 -0.51 -13.36
C SER A 44 -8.98 -0.76 -11.87
N LEU A 45 -9.94 -0.06 -11.26
CA LEU A 45 -10.30 -0.24 -9.84
C LEU A 45 -10.77 -1.66 -9.53
N LEU A 46 -11.61 -2.25 -10.40
CA LEU A 46 -12.02 -3.64 -10.28
C LEU A 46 -10.83 -4.61 -10.32
N ARG A 47 -9.87 -4.37 -11.21
CA ARG A 47 -8.66 -5.21 -11.31
C ARG A 47 -7.78 -5.09 -10.06
N VAL A 48 -7.70 -3.90 -9.47
CA VAL A 48 -7.00 -3.68 -8.19
C VAL A 48 -7.70 -4.42 -7.06
N ALA A 49 -9.03 -4.31 -6.95
CA ALA A 49 -9.80 -5.03 -5.93
C ALA A 49 -9.62 -6.55 -6.03
N ASN A 50 -9.70 -7.12 -7.23
CA ASN A 50 -9.45 -8.55 -7.45
C ASN A 50 -8.00 -8.95 -7.08
N LEU A 51 -7.03 -8.07 -7.32
CA LEU A 51 -5.65 -8.31 -6.88
C LEU A 51 -5.54 -8.34 -5.36
N LEU A 52 -6.18 -7.38 -4.67
CA LEU A 52 -6.19 -7.34 -3.21
C LEU A 52 -6.87 -8.58 -2.63
N GLU A 53 -8.00 -8.98 -3.20
CA GLU A 53 -8.72 -10.19 -2.84
C GLU A 53 -7.84 -11.45 -2.95
N ALA A 54 -7.09 -11.57 -4.05
CA ALA A 54 -6.22 -12.72 -4.29
C ALA A 54 -4.91 -12.71 -3.46
N THR A 55 -4.51 -11.55 -2.93
CA THR A 55 -3.21 -11.39 -2.24
C THR A 55 -3.33 -11.43 -0.72
N ILE A 56 -4.47 -11.00 -0.18
CA ILE A 56 -4.68 -10.83 1.26
C ILE A 56 -5.80 -11.76 1.72
N ASP A 57 -5.46 -12.57 2.72
CA ASP A 57 -6.39 -13.49 3.37
C ASP A 57 -7.56 -12.73 4.00
N LEU A 58 -8.76 -13.28 3.91
CA LEU A 58 -10.02 -12.61 4.30
C LEU A 58 -9.96 -11.99 5.71
N GLU A 59 -9.35 -12.68 6.66
CA GLU A 59 -9.22 -12.24 8.06
C GLU A 59 -8.28 -11.03 8.25
N GLU A 60 -7.39 -10.77 7.30
CA GLU A 60 -6.41 -9.69 7.35
C GLU A 60 -6.76 -8.51 6.42
N ARG A 61 -7.90 -8.57 5.72
CA ARG A 61 -8.31 -7.53 4.76
C ARG A 61 -8.69 -6.22 5.44
N ARG A 62 -7.67 -5.40 5.74
CA ARG A 62 -7.79 -4.05 6.28
C ARG A 62 -7.08 -3.04 5.40
N ALA A 63 -7.79 -2.01 4.93
CA ALA A 63 -7.23 -0.93 4.12
C ALA A 63 -7.40 0.44 4.77
N LEU A 64 -6.34 1.24 4.78
CA LEU A 64 -6.41 2.64 5.18
C LEU A 64 -6.37 3.51 3.93
N ILE A 65 -7.45 4.26 3.68
CA ILE A 65 -7.54 5.25 2.61
C ILE A 65 -7.03 6.58 3.16
N ILE A 66 -5.97 7.12 2.56
CA ILE A 66 -5.31 8.36 2.92
C ILE A 66 -5.69 9.43 1.91
N THR A 67 -6.29 10.51 2.39
CA THR A 67 -6.85 11.56 1.54
C THR A 67 -6.75 12.92 2.22
N ASP A 68 -7.02 13.98 1.49
CA ASP A 68 -7.19 15.32 2.04
C ASP A 68 -8.68 15.62 2.27
N SER A 69 -8.97 16.73 2.95
CA SER A 69 -10.33 17.15 3.27
C SER A 69 -11.23 17.42 2.04
N PHE A 70 -10.65 17.76 0.90
CA PHE A 70 -11.35 18.00 -0.36
C PHE A 70 -11.58 16.73 -1.17
N THR A 71 -10.61 15.82 -1.19
CA THR A 71 -10.64 14.58 -1.99
C THR A 71 -11.36 13.43 -1.29
N GLN A 72 -11.62 13.51 0.02
CA GLN A 72 -12.35 12.47 0.78
C GLN A 72 -13.68 12.05 0.14
N LYS A 73 -14.38 12.98 -0.53
CA LYS A 73 -15.66 12.71 -1.21
C LYS A 73 -15.54 11.69 -2.35
N PHE A 74 -14.33 11.49 -2.87
CA PHE A 74 -14.02 10.54 -3.93
C PHE A 74 -13.71 9.14 -3.39
N ALA A 75 -13.45 9.00 -2.08
CA ALA A 75 -13.19 7.71 -1.45
C ALA A 75 -14.33 6.71 -1.67
N LYS A 76 -15.58 7.20 -1.80
CA LYS A 76 -16.76 6.36 -2.10
C LYS A 76 -16.58 5.47 -3.33
N TYR A 77 -15.87 5.94 -4.35
CA TYR A 77 -15.64 5.18 -5.58
C TYR A 77 -14.67 4.01 -5.38
N ILE A 78 -13.87 4.05 -4.32
CA ILE A 78 -12.95 2.99 -3.94
C ILE A 78 -13.64 2.04 -2.97
N THR A 79 -14.33 2.58 -1.96
CA THR A 79 -14.98 1.78 -0.91
C THR A 79 -16.00 0.80 -1.48
N GLU A 80 -16.76 1.18 -2.52
CA GLU A 80 -17.68 0.26 -3.22
C GLU A 80 -16.98 -1.03 -3.70
N TYR A 81 -15.73 -0.96 -4.16
CA TYR A 81 -14.97 -2.14 -4.57
C TYR A 81 -14.37 -2.90 -3.38
N LEU A 82 -13.99 -2.19 -2.31
CA LEU A 82 -13.48 -2.82 -1.09
C LEU A 82 -14.58 -3.60 -0.36
N ASP A 83 -15.80 -3.06 -0.33
CA ASP A 83 -16.99 -3.72 0.21
C ASP A 83 -17.27 -5.04 -0.53
N ASN A 84 -17.17 -5.05 -1.86
CA ASN A 84 -17.37 -6.26 -2.67
C ASN A 84 -16.40 -7.40 -2.34
N ILE A 85 -15.20 -7.08 -1.85
CA ILE A 85 -14.19 -8.08 -1.46
C ILE A 85 -14.14 -8.29 0.06
N ASN A 86 -15.15 -7.80 0.81
CA ASN A 86 -15.23 -7.87 2.27
C ASN A 86 -13.97 -7.33 2.97
N MET A 87 -13.42 -6.22 2.47
CA MET A 87 -12.26 -5.57 3.08
C MET A 87 -12.72 -4.47 4.03
N GLU A 88 -12.35 -4.58 5.31
CA GLU A 88 -12.56 -3.52 6.29
C GLU A 88 -11.70 -2.31 5.91
N TYR A 89 -12.25 -1.10 5.98
CA TYR A 89 -11.49 0.10 5.67
C TYR A 89 -11.74 1.24 6.66
N LYS A 90 -10.74 2.12 6.74
CA LYS A 90 -10.82 3.40 7.43
C LYS A 90 -10.39 4.50 6.47
N ILE A 91 -11.06 5.65 6.53
CA ILE A 91 -10.67 6.84 5.76
C ILE A 91 -10.03 7.82 6.73
N TRP A 92 -8.82 8.26 6.43
CA TRP A 92 -8.17 9.36 7.12
C TRP A 92 -7.96 10.52 6.15
N SER A 93 -8.67 11.62 6.40
CA SER A 93 -8.70 12.82 5.55
C SER A 93 -7.78 13.95 6.05
N GLY A 94 -6.74 13.59 6.81
CA GLY A 94 -5.83 14.55 7.45
C GLY A 94 -4.63 14.93 6.60
N ALA A 95 -4.49 14.41 5.37
CA ALA A 95 -3.35 14.72 4.54
C ALA A 95 -3.35 16.22 4.15
N GLU A 96 -2.22 16.88 4.41
CA GLU A 96 -1.98 18.28 4.06
C GLU A 96 -0.97 18.38 2.91
N PRO A 97 -1.03 19.44 2.09
CA PRO A 97 0.02 19.75 1.12
C PRO A 97 1.40 19.79 1.79
N GLU A 98 2.43 19.34 1.08
CA GLU A 98 3.81 19.20 1.60
C GLU A 98 3.99 18.20 2.76
N ALA A 99 2.92 17.54 3.22
CA ALA A 99 2.91 16.49 4.24
C ALA A 99 3.81 16.82 5.46
N PRO A 100 3.46 17.84 6.26
CA PRO A 100 4.29 18.25 7.38
C PRO A 100 4.41 17.11 8.40
N ILE A 101 5.55 17.06 9.09
CA ILE A 101 5.90 15.96 10.01
C ILE A 101 4.78 15.63 11.03
N PRO A 102 4.10 16.62 11.67
CA PRO A 102 2.99 16.32 12.58
C PRO A 102 1.87 15.50 11.93
N THR A 103 1.46 15.85 10.71
CA THR A 103 0.44 15.14 9.93
C THR A 103 0.86 13.70 9.61
N ILE A 104 2.15 13.47 9.36
CA ILE A 104 2.69 12.12 9.17
C ILE A 104 2.54 11.29 10.46
N TYR A 105 2.83 11.87 11.62
CA TYR A 105 2.69 11.16 12.89
C TYR A 105 1.24 10.82 13.23
N GLU A 106 0.29 11.71 12.90
CA GLU A 106 -1.13 11.41 13.05
C GLU A 106 -1.57 10.24 12.18
N GLY A 107 -1.18 10.24 10.90
CA GLY A 107 -1.45 9.13 9.99
C GLY A 107 -0.81 7.82 10.45
N ALA A 108 0.44 7.87 10.92
CA ALA A 108 1.16 6.70 11.44
C ALA A 108 0.47 6.10 12.67
N LYS A 109 -0.02 6.93 13.60
CA LYS A 109 -0.78 6.47 14.77
C LYS A 109 -2.05 5.70 14.36
N ILE A 110 -2.73 6.15 13.31
CA ILE A 110 -3.90 5.45 12.78
C ILE A 110 -3.50 4.08 12.22
N CYS A 111 -2.35 3.97 11.56
CA CYS A 111 -1.82 2.68 11.12
C CYS A 111 -1.51 1.73 12.29
N GLU A 112 -0.96 2.23 13.40
CA GLU A 112 -0.68 1.41 14.58
C GLU A 112 -1.96 0.85 15.23
N GLU A 113 -3.01 1.68 15.31
CA GLU A 113 -4.29 1.30 15.89
C GLU A 113 -5.09 0.36 14.98
N PHE A 114 -5.21 0.70 13.70
CA PHE A 114 -6.05 -0.02 12.73
C PHE A 114 -5.35 -1.22 12.09
N LYS A 115 -4.02 -1.24 12.06
CA LYS A 115 -3.18 -2.30 11.46
C LYS A 115 -3.62 -2.66 10.02
N PRO A 116 -3.70 -1.67 9.11
CA PRO A 116 -4.01 -1.93 7.71
C PRO A 116 -2.91 -2.77 7.06
N GLN A 117 -3.29 -3.67 6.16
CA GLN A 117 -2.36 -4.38 5.28
C GLN A 117 -2.07 -3.60 4.00
N VAL A 118 -2.94 -2.64 3.65
CA VAL A 118 -2.83 -1.82 2.43
C VAL A 118 -3.12 -0.37 2.75
N LEU A 119 -2.29 0.51 2.19
CA LEU A 119 -2.54 1.95 2.16
C LEU A 119 -2.99 2.33 0.75
N ILE A 120 -4.10 3.08 0.66
CA ILE A 120 -4.70 3.54 -0.61
C ILE A 120 -4.70 5.05 -0.64
#